data_AF-A0A958PZ78-F1
#
_entry.id   AF-A0A958PZ78-F1
#
_cell.length_a   1.000
_cell.length_b   1.000
_cell.length_c   1.000
_cell.angle_alpha   90.00
_cell.angle_beta   90.00
_cell.angle_gamma   90.00
#
_symmetry.space_group_name_H-M   'P 1'
#
loop_
_entity.id
_entity.type
_entity.pdbx_description
1 polymer ?
#
loop_
_entity_poly.entity_id
_entity_poly.type
_entity_poly.pdbx_seq_one_letter_code
_entity_poly.pdbx_strand_id
1 'polypeptide(L)'
;IEQFFFDFHKKYTQSKKKPFEIVIKSIQENTPPINLEPSLISFFSISYPFTDLAELGAANLKEARNTHAKLFVHLYPKTSIEGFKYPIDLTERRPHRVGVVFLDLNDLSIEKHKVSIAHEISHALGAKDLFDRKGQADIPRGLADPNQRPLYPQAKGALMSRVLAVTATEFKPIESLDQASISPYTAKLLGWTEATKPKN
;
A
#
# COMPACT_ATOMS: atom_id res chain seq x y z
N ILE A 1 -2.15 0.18 12.05
CA ILE A 1 -1.37 0.75 10.91
C ILE A 1 -0.48 1.89 11.39
N GLU A 2 -0.99 2.99 11.97
CA GLU A 2 -0.14 4.10 12.45
C GLU A 2 0.98 3.65 13.39
N GLN A 3 0.67 2.78 14.36
CA GLN A 3 1.66 2.24 15.29
C GLN A 3 2.79 1.50 14.56
N PHE A 4 2.46 0.67 13.57
CA PHE A 4 3.45 -0.03 12.74
C PHE A 4 4.42 0.97 12.07
N PHE A 5 3.90 2.03 11.44
CA PHE A 5 4.76 3.06 10.84
C PHE A 5 5.56 3.84 11.88
N PHE A 6 4.97 4.13 13.04
CA PHE A 6 5.66 4.80 14.14
C PHE A 6 6.85 3.98 14.66
N ASP A 7 6.68 2.67 14.86
CA ASP A 7 7.72 1.79 15.36
C ASP A 7 8.91 1.72 14.41
N PHE A 8 8.65 1.58 13.10
CA PHE A 8 9.70 1.60 12.09
C PHE A 8 10.32 2.99 11.89
N HIS A 9 9.52 4.06 11.89
CA HIS A 9 10.03 5.42 11.82
C HIS A 9 10.99 5.70 12.99
N LYS A 10 10.59 5.34 14.22
CA LYS A 10 11.45 5.43 15.41
C LYS A 10 12.70 4.58 15.28
N LYS A 11 12.60 3.35 14.76
CA LYS A 11 13.75 2.47 14.49
C LYS A 11 14.78 3.14 13.57
N TYR A 12 14.33 3.80 12.49
CA TYR A 12 15.23 4.38 11.48
C TYR A 12 15.72 5.79 11.81
N THR A 13 14.91 6.62 12.48
CA THR A 13 15.21 8.04 12.73
C THR A 13 15.59 8.34 14.18
N GLN A 14 15.34 7.40 15.11
CA GLN A 14 15.38 7.61 16.57
C GLN A 14 14.40 8.68 17.08
N SER A 15 13.57 9.25 16.20
CA SER A 15 12.58 10.27 16.54
C SER A 15 11.41 9.67 17.30
N LYS A 16 10.92 10.40 18.30
CA LYS A 16 9.66 10.09 19.01
C LYS A 16 8.45 10.76 18.35
N LYS A 17 8.63 11.51 17.26
CA LYS A 17 7.52 12.13 16.52
C LYS A 17 6.87 11.08 15.63
N LYS A 18 5.53 11.13 15.52
CA LYS A 18 4.79 10.32 14.55
C LYS A 18 5.14 10.76 13.13
N PRO A 19 5.33 9.83 12.17
CA PRO A 19 5.64 10.18 10.79
C PRO A 19 4.44 10.82 10.07
N PHE A 20 3.21 10.48 10.49
CA PHE A 20 1.95 11.04 9.99
C PHE A 20 0.81 10.68 10.96
N GLU A 21 -0.38 11.22 10.68
CA GLU A 21 -1.64 10.90 11.34
C GLU A 21 -2.65 10.45 10.28
N ILE A 22 -3.40 9.38 10.56
CA ILE A 22 -4.50 8.90 9.71
C ILE A 22 -5.80 9.48 10.24
N VAL A 23 -6.44 10.31 9.43
CA VAL A 23 -7.78 10.83 9.70
C VAL A 23 -8.79 10.05 8.86
N ILE A 24 -9.62 9.23 9.53
CA ILE A 24 -10.74 8.55 8.87
C ILE A 24 -11.95 9.48 8.89
N LYS A 25 -12.52 9.75 7.72
CA LYS A 25 -13.79 10.49 7.59
C LYS A 25 -14.89 9.55 7.15
N SER A 26 -16.13 9.93 7.45
CA SER A 26 -17.33 9.07 7.35
C SER A 26 -17.41 8.38 6.00
N ILE A 27 -17.86 7.13 6.04
CA ILE A 27 -18.25 6.35 4.86
C ILE A 27 -19.32 7.15 4.13
N GLN A 28 -19.05 7.54 2.87
CA GLN A 28 -20.11 8.06 2.01
C GLN A 28 -20.88 6.87 1.44
N GLU A 29 -21.96 6.48 2.13
CA GLU A 29 -22.91 5.46 1.67
C GLU A 29 -23.79 6.03 0.55
N ASN A 30 -23.22 6.47 -0.57
CA ASN A 30 -24.03 6.94 -1.71
C ASN A 30 -23.24 6.81 -3.01
N THR A 31 -22.85 5.59 -3.38
CA THR A 31 -22.66 5.30 -4.80
C THR A 31 -23.92 4.61 -5.29
N PRO A 32 -24.72 5.23 -6.18
CA PRO A 32 -25.76 4.48 -6.87
C PRO A 32 -25.11 3.24 -7.51
N PRO A 33 -25.82 2.09 -7.58
CA PRO A 33 -25.29 0.89 -8.18
C PRO A 33 -24.75 1.26 -9.56
N ILE A 34 -23.47 0.96 -9.79
CA ILE A 34 -22.84 1.27 -11.07
C ILE A 34 -23.44 0.29 -12.08
N ASN A 35 -24.52 0.70 -12.74
CA ASN A 35 -25.07 -0.04 -13.87
C ASN A 35 -24.14 0.24 -15.06
N LEU A 36 -23.04 -0.50 -15.13
CA LEU A 36 -22.06 -0.33 -16.18
C LEU A 36 -22.67 -0.86 -17.49
N GLU A 37 -23.00 0.06 -18.39
CA GLU A 37 -23.12 -0.28 -19.81
C GLU A 37 -21.87 -1.07 -20.24
N PRO A 38 -21.97 -2.07 -21.13
CA PRO A 38 -20.84 -2.91 -21.53
C PRO A 38 -19.60 -2.13 -22.00
N SER A 39 -19.80 -0.95 -22.58
CA SER A 39 -18.75 -0.01 -22.99
C SER A 39 -18.00 0.65 -21.83
N LEU A 40 -18.66 0.80 -20.67
CA LEU A 40 -18.05 1.31 -19.45
C LEU A 40 -17.32 0.21 -18.67
N ILE A 41 -17.72 -1.06 -18.80
CA ILE A 41 -16.99 -2.19 -18.20
C ILE A 41 -15.54 -2.17 -18.67
N SER A 42 -15.26 -2.04 -19.98
CA SER A 42 -13.87 -1.99 -20.47
C SER A 42 -13.11 -0.75 -19.98
N PHE A 43 -13.81 0.38 -19.79
CA PHE A 43 -13.23 1.60 -19.25
C PHE A 43 -12.83 1.44 -17.78
N PHE A 44 -13.66 0.79 -16.96
CA PHE A 44 -13.31 0.47 -15.57
C PHE A 44 -12.44 -0.79 -15.42
N SER A 45 -12.25 -1.57 -16.48
CA SER A 45 -11.28 -2.66 -16.51
C SER A 45 -9.83 -2.16 -16.59
N ILE A 46 -9.61 -0.88 -16.90
CA ILE A 46 -8.30 -0.23 -16.77
C ILE A 46 -8.27 0.64 -15.50
N SER A 47 -7.11 0.74 -14.88
CA SER A 47 -6.96 1.22 -13.49
C SER A 47 -7.12 2.73 -13.28
N TYR A 48 -6.82 3.55 -14.29
CA TYR A 48 -6.75 5.02 -14.20
C TYR A 48 -8.06 5.75 -13.84
N PRO A 49 -9.25 5.33 -14.28
CA PRO A 49 -10.47 6.04 -13.93
C PRO A 49 -10.81 6.06 -12.44
N PHE A 50 -10.32 5.09 -11.66
CA PHE A 50 -10.62 5.02 -10.23
C PHE A 50 -9.89 6.08 -9.43
N THR A 51 -8.64 6.39 -9.78
CA THR A 51 -7.85 7.44 -9.11
C THR A 51 -8.41 8.82 -9.45
N ASP A 52 -8.81 9.05 -10.70
CA ASP A 52 -9.46 10.30 -11.14
C ASP A 52 -10.82 10.51 -10.44
N LEU A 53 -11.67 9.48 -10.38
CA LEU A 53 -12.95 9.56 -9.67
C LEU A 53 -12.78 9.79 -8.18
N ALA A 54 -11.79 9.13 -7.57
CA ALA A 54 -11.47 9.32 -6.17
C ALA A 54 -11.02 10.77 -5.91
N GLU A 55 -10.13 11.32 -6.74
CA GLU A 55 -9.72 12.73 -6.65
C GLU A 55 -10.89 13.70 -6.81
N LEU A 56 -11.76 13.48 -7.81
CA LEU A 56 -12.97 14.29 -8.03
C LEU A 56 -13.90 14.26 -6.81
N GLY A 57 -14.11 13.08 -6.23
CA GLY A 57 -14.89 12.92 -4.99
C GLY A 57 -14.28 13.72 -3.84
N ALA A 58 -12.95 13.67 -3.67
CA ALA A 58 -12.27 14.40 -2.59
C ALA A 58 -12.07 15.89 -2.84
N ALA A 59 -12.13 16.38 -4.07
CA ALA A 59 -12.00 17.82 -4.37
C ALA A 59 -13.06 18.68 -3.65
N ASN A 60 -14.20 18.06 -3.35
CA ASN A 60 -15.32 18.66 -2.63
C ASN A 60 -15.20 18.56 -1.10
N LEU A 61 -14.22 17.81 -0.58
CA LEU A 61 -13.97 17.69 0.86
C LEU A 61 -12.98 18.79 1.27
N LYS A 62 -13.43 19.76 2.08
CA LYS A 62 -12.57 20.86 2.58
C LYS A 62 -11.35 20.34 3.33
N GLU A 63 -11.51 19.23 4.03
CA GLU A 63 -10.48 18.55 4.84
C GLU A 63 -9.39 17.92 3.96
N ALA A 64 -9.73 17.46 2.75
CA ALA A 64 -8.79 16.88 1.80
C ALA A 64 -7.87 17.93 1.13
N ARG A 65 -8.10 19.22 1.38
CA ARG A 65 -7.25 20.31 0.84
C ARG A 65 -5.96 20.49 1.64
N ASN A 66 -5.91 20.02 2.89
CA ASN A 66 -4.76 20.19 3.80
C ASN A 66 -4.02 18.87 4.12
N THR A 67 -4.26 17.80 3.34
CA THR A 67 -3.61 16.49 3.53
C THR A 67 -2.48 16.29 2.53
N HIS A 68 -1.34 15.75 2.99
CA HIS A 68 -0.17 15.47 2.15
C HIS A 68 -0.35 14.27 1.19
N ALA A 69 -1.28 13.37 1.49
CA ALA A 69 -1.63 12.21 0.68
C ALA A 69 -3.11 11.83 0.95
N LYS A 70 -3.77 11.20 -0.02
CA LYS A 70 -5.15 10.73 0.11
C LYS A 70 -5.21 9.24 -0.20
N LEU A 71 -5.90 8.49 0.64
CA LEU A 71 -6.17 7.08 0.42
C LEU A 71 -7.68 6.85 0.42
N PHE A 72 -8.17 6.21 -0.62
CA PHE A 72 -9.56 5.81 -0.74
C PHE A 72 -9.65 4.30 -0.57
N VAL A 73 -10.60 3.85 0.24
CA VAL A 73 -10.88 2.43 0.41
C VAL A 73 -12.23 2.16 -0.23
N HIS A 74 -12.22 1.48 -1.37
CA HIS A 74 -13.42 1.06 -2.06
C HIS A 74 -13.84 -0.32 -1.56
N LEU A 75 -14.93 -0.37 -0.81
CA LEU A 75 -15.53 -1.61 -0.34
C LEU A 75 -16.56 -2.08 -1.36
N TYR A 76 -16.44 -3.31 -1.85
CA TYR A 76 -17.37 -3.88 -2.83
C TYR A 76 -17.77 -5.31 -2.43
N PRO A 77 -19.02 -5.74 -2.68
CA PRO A 77 -19.38 -7.15 -2.51
C PRO A 77 -18.92 -7.92 -3.75
N LYS A 78 -18.19 -9.04 -3.62
CA LYS A 78 -17.74 -9.88 -4.76
C LYS A 78 -18.84 -10.33 -5.74
N THR A 79 -20.11 -10.24 -5.36
CA THR A 79 -21.25 -10.44 -6.27
C THR A 79 -21.46 -9.31 -7.27
N SER A 80 -20.64 -8.24 -7.25
CA SER A 80 -20.75 -7.14 -8.20
C SER A 80 -20.20 -7.54 -9.58
N ILE A 81 -21.16 -7.77 -10.48
CA ILE A 81 -21.03 -7.86 -11.95
C ILE A 81 -20.25 -9.11 -12.41
N GLU A 82 -20.98 -10.07 -12.96
CA GLU A 82 -20.41 -11.25 -13.61
C GLU A 82 -19.38 -10.85 -14.68
N GLY A 83 -18.15 -11.35 -14.57
CA GLY A 83 -17.06 -11.05 -15.49
C GLY A 83 -16.21 -9.82 -15.15
N PHE A 84 -16.59 -8.99 -14.16
CA PHE A 84 -15.77 -7.87 -13.69
C PHE A 84 -14.83 -8.31 -12.55
N LYS A 85 -13.55 -7.93 -12.63
CA LYS A 85 -12.56 -8.16 -11.57
C LYS A 85 -11.99 -6.81 -11.15
N TYR A 86 -12.26 -6.42 -9.91
CA TYR A 86 -11.63 -5.23 -9.34
C TYR A 86 -10.11 -5.43 -9.23
N PRO A 87 -9.31 -4.38 -9.49
CA PRO A 87 -7.91 -4.34 -9.07
C PRO A 87 -7.81 -4.56 -7.55
N ILE A 88 -6.69 -5.07 -7.04
CA ILE A 88 -6.49 -5.25 -5.58
C ILE A 88 -6.18 -3.91 -4.92
N ASP A 89 -5.22 -3.18 -5.48
CA ASP A 89 -4.71 -1.91 -4.97
C ASP A 89 -4.08 -1.10 -6.11
N LEU A 90 -4.17 0.23 -6.03
CA LEU A 90 -3.73 1.17 -7.06
C LEU A 90 -3.22 2.47 -6.45
N THR A 91 -1.97 2.84 -6.73
CA THR A 91 -1.47 4.19 -6.42
C THR A 91 -1.03 4.93 -7.68
N GLU A 92 -1.47 6.18 -7.81
CA GLU A 92 -0.95 7.11 -8.80
C GLU A 92 -0.09 8.22 -8.18
N ARG A 93 1.09 8.42 -8.76
CA ARG A 93 1.93 9.59 -8.47
C ARG A 93 1.47 10.81 -9.25
N ARG A 94 0.31 11.35 -8.89
CA ARG A 94 -0.14 12.70 -9.24
C ARG A 94 0.45 13.72 -8.26
N PRO A 95 0.42 15.04 -8.55
CA PRO A 95 0.88 16.08 -7.62
C PRO A 95 0.30 15.96 -6.19
N HIS A 96 -0.85 15.29 -6.02
CA HIS A 96 -1.56 15.16 -4.75
C HIS A 96 -1.42 13.81 -4.03
N ARG A 97 -0.56 12.87 -4.53
CA ARG A 97 -0.24 11.58 -3.89
C ARG A 97 -1.50 10.78 -3.47
N VAL A 98 -2.15 10.15 -4.45
CA VAL A 98 -3.44 9.48 -4.27
C VAL A 98 -3.32 7.97 -4.48
N GLY A 99 -3.84 7.21 -3.51
CA GLY A 99 -3.98 5.76 -3.56
C GLY A 99 -5.43 5.31 -3.40
N VAL A 100 -5.75 4.16 -3.98
CA VAL A 100 -7.06 3.49 -3.90
C VAL A 100 -6.82 2.02 -3.57
N VAL A 101 -7.46 1.53 -2.51
CA VAL A 101 -7.44 0.12 -2.11
C VAL A 101 -8.82 -0.46 -2.32
N PHE A 102 -8.93 -1.61 -2.96
CA PHE A 102 -10.21 -2.29 -3.16
C PHE A 102 -10.28 -3.48 -2.22
N LEU A 103 -11.30 -3.51 -1.37
CA LEU A 103 -11.49 -4.60 -0.41
C LEU A 103 -12.86 -5.25 -0.62
N ASP A 104 -12.87 -6.58 -0.66
CA ASP A 104 -14.11 -7.35 -0.72
C ASP A 104 -14.81 -7.27 0.65
N LEU A 105 -16.07 -6.83 0.65
CA LEU A 105 -16.92 -6.77 1.84
C LEU A 105 -17.14 -8.14 2.48
N ASN A 106 -17.04 -9.21 1.70
CA ASN A 106 -17.18 -10.58 2.19
C ASN A 106 -15.85 -11.20 2.65
N ASP A 107 -14.71 -10.52 2.45
CA ASP A 107 -13.41 -11.00 2.93
C ASP A 107 -13.21 -10.59 4.40
N LEU A 108 -13.23 -11.60 5.27
CA LEU A 108 -13.02 -11.43 6.72
C LEU A 108 -11.54 -11.29 7.10
N SER A 109 -10.62 -11.26 6.13
CA SER A 109 -9.17 -11.18 6.33
C SER A 109 -8.70 -9.75 6.68
N ILE A 110 -9.19 -9.20 7.79
CA ILE A 110 -8.89 -7.84 8.27
C ILE A 110 -7.38 -7.57 8.32
N GLU A 111 -6.57 -8.55 8.72
CA GLU A 111 -5.11 -8.39 8.80
C GLU A 111 -4.45 -8.23 7.43
N LYS A 112 -4.94 -8.93 6.39
CA LYS A 112 -4.49 -8.73 5.01
C LYS A 112 -4.89 -7.36 4.48
N HIS A 113 -6.11 -6.93 4.78
CA HIS A 113 -6.57 -5.59 4.41
C HIS A 113 -5.68 -4.50 5.02
N LYS A 114 -5.25 -4.67 6.27
CA LYS A 114 -4.28 -3.75 6.91
C LYS A 114 -2.94 -3.73 6.19
N VAL A 115 -2.46 -4.87 5.67
CA VAL A 115 -1.25 -4.94 4.84
C VAL A 115 -1.44 -4.14 3.55
N SER A 116 -2.52 -4.38 2.80
CA SER A 116 -2.79 -3.66 1.55
C SER A 116 -2.91 -2.14 1.78
N ILE A 117 -3.63 -1.72 2.82
CA ILE A 117 -3.73 -0.30 3.19
C ILE A 117 -2.35 0.28 3.55
N ALA A 118 -1.53 -0.42 4.33
CA ALA A 118 -0.20 0.06 4.69
C ALA A 118 0.76 0.12 3.48
N HIS A 119 0.64 -0.84 2.56
CA HIS A 119 1.38 -0.87 1.30
C HIS A 119 1.06 0.39 0.47
N GLU A 120 -0.23 0.69 0.29
CA GLU A 120 -0.68 1.85 -0.47
C GLU A 120 -0.35 3.20 0.21
N ILE A 121 -0.43 3.28 1.53
CA ILE A 121 0.09 4.45 2.27
C ILE A 121 1.57 4.65 1.96
N SER A 122 2.36 3.58 1.94
CA SER A 122 3.80 3.68 1.65
C SER A 122 4.03 4.19 0.23
N HIS A 123 3.27 3.71 -0.75
CA HIS A 123 3.32 4.22 -2.13
C HIS A 123 2.99 5.70 -2.23
N ALA A 124 1.88 6.13 -1.61
CA ALA A 124 1.48 7.53 -1.58
C ALA A 124 2.56 8.42 -0.94
N LEU A 125 3.29 7.91 0.06
CA LEU A 125 4.40 8.62 0.69
C LEU A 125 5.72 8.61 -0.10
N GLY A 126 5.83 7.82 -1.17
CA GLY A 126 6.99 7.81 -2.07
C GLY A 126 7.77 6.50 -2.13
N ALA A 127 7.29 5.43 -1.49
CA ALA A 127 7.83 4.09 -1.72
C ALA A 127 7.54 3.59 -3.15
N LYS A 128 8.15 2.46 -3.50
CA LYS A 128 7.99 1.75 -4.76
C LYS A 128 7.86 0.27 -4.49
N ASP A 129 7.19 -0.44 -5.39
CA ASP A 129 7.17 -1.89 -5.38
C ASP A 129 8.58 -2.45 -5.48
N LEU A 130 8.81 -3.50 -4.69
CA LEU A 130 10.08 -4.22 -4.63
C LEU A 130 9.86 -5.69 -4.96
N PHE A 131 9.10 -5.94 -6.03
CA PHE A 131 8.93 -7.25 -6.64
C PHE A 131 9.26 -7.23 -8.13
N ASP A 132 9.63 -8.39 -8.67
CA ASP A 132 9.96 -8.60 -10.08
C ASP A 132 8.71 -8.89 -10.93
N ARG A 133 8.91 -9.14 -12.23
CA ARG A 133 7.81 -9.47 -13.16
C ARG A 133 7.07 -10.77 -12.83
N LYS A 134 7.63 -11.62 -11.96
CA LYS A 134 7.02 -12.86 -11.48
C LYS A 134 6.32 -12.67 -10.13
N GLY A 135 6.28 -11.44 -9.61
CA GLY A 135 5.73 -11.12 -8.29
C GLY A 135 6.60 -11.61 -7.12
N GLN A 136 7.86 -11.95 -7.37
CA GLN A 136 8.81 -12.35 -6.33
C GLN A 136 9.58 -11.13 -5.82
N ALA A 137 10.09 -11.17 -4.58
CA ALA A 137 10.87 -10.06 -4.05
C ALA A 137 12.08 -9.72 -4.93
N ASP A 138 12.31 -8.43 -5.19
CA ASP A 138 13.47 -7.91 -5.92
C ASP A 138 14.71 -7.95 -5.01
N ILE A 139 15.34 -9.11 -4.91
CA ILE A 139 16.46 -9.35 -3.99
C ILE A 139 17.71 -8.55 -4.44
N PRO A 140 18.42 -7.87 -3.52
CA PRO A 140 18.21 -7.87 -2.06
C PRO A 140 17.24 -6.79 -1.57
N ARG A 141 16.82 -5.85 -2.42
CA ARG A 141 16.04 -4.66 -2.01
C ARG A 141 14.65 -5.01 -1.45
N GLY A 142 14.03 -6.06 -1.98
CA GLY A 142 12.73 -6.59 -1.58
C GLY A 142 12.76 -7.53 -0.37
N LEU A 143 13.92 -7.73 0.26
CA LEU A 143 14.03 -8.42 1.54
C LEU A 143 13.72 -7.48 2.71
N ALA A 144 13.14 -8.02 3.79
CA ALA A 144 12.83 -7.25 5.00
C ALA A 144 14.11 -6.78 5.69
N ASP A 145 15.09 -7.67 5.80
CA ASP A 145 16.43 -7.40 6.31
C ASP A 145 17.48 -8.13 5.45
N PRO A 146 18.09 -7.42 4.48
CA PRO A 146 19.15 -7.97 3.63
C PRO A 146 20.40 -8.43 4.40
N ASN A 147 20.59 -7.96 5.63
CA ASN A 147 21.75 -8.24 6.45
C ASN A 147 21.51 -9.35 7.48
N GLN A 148 20.30 -9.88 7.59
CA GLN A 148 19.95 -10.97 8.50
C GLN A 148 20.90 -12.18 8.31
N ARG A 149 21.24 -12.86 9.41
CA ARG A 149 22.02 -14.12 9.42
C ARG A 149 21.36 -15.16 10.33
N PRO A 150 20.99 -16.36 9.83
CA PRO A 150 21.01 -16.75 8.41
C PRO A 150 20.09 -15.87 7.55
N LEU A 151 20.39 -15.73 6.26
CA LEU A 151 19.60 -14.85 5.37
C LEU A 151 18.17 -15.36 5.17
N TYR A 152 18.02 -16.69 5.14
CA TYR A 152 16.73 -17.36 4.99
C TYR A 152 16.50 -18.37 6.14
N PRO A 153 15.25 -18.59 6.55
CA PRO A 153 14.08 -17.77 6.22
C PRO A 153 14.21 -16.36 6.79
N GLN A 154 13.71 -15.36 6.07
CA GLN A 154 13.59 -14.01 6.63
C GLN A 154 12.62 -14.03 7.82
N ALA A 155 12.96 -13.35 8.91
CA ALA A 155 12.13 -13.30 10.12
C ALA A 155 10.80 -12.56 9.88
N LYS A 156 10.77 -11.65 8.90
CA LYS A 156 9.61 -10.87 8.44
C LYS A 156 9.64 -10.78 6.91
N GLY A 157 8.51 -10.52 6.28
CA GLY A 157 8.44 -10.13 4.87
C GLY A 157 8.54 -8.61 4.70
N ALA A 158 9.00 -8.14 3.55
CA ALA A 158 9.07 -6.70 3.30
C ALA A 158 7.69 -6.20 2.83
N LEU A 159 7.22 -5.09 3.41
CA LEU A 159 5.90 -4.52 3.10
C LEU A 159 5.76 -4.20 1.60
N MET A 160 6.83 -3.72 0.96
CA MET A 160 6.80 -3.35 -0.47
C MET A 160 7.05 -4.50 -1.43
N SER A 161 7.43 -5.70 -0.96
CA SER A 161 7.43 -6.91 -1.78
C SER A 161 6.22 -7.81 -1.48
N ARG A 162 5.51 -7.55 -0.37
CA ARG A 162 4.33 -8.29 0.11
C ARG A 162 4.59 -9.78 0.37
N VAL A 163 5.85 -10.17 0.45
CA VAL A 163 6.26 -11.57 0.65
C VAL A 163 7.35 -11.72 1.71
N LEU A 164 7.32 -12.85 2.40
CA LEU A 164 8.36 -13.39 3.25
C LEU A 164 9.20 -14.38 2.43
N ALA A 165 10.50 -14.12 2.32
CA ALA A 165 11.42 -15.02 1.64
C ALA A 165 11.79 -16.20 2.54
N VAL A 166 11.31 -17.40 2.21
CA VAL A 166 11.55 -18.64 2.96
C VAL A 166 12.87 -19.27 2.55
N THR A 167 13.18 -19.22 1.27
CA THR A 167 14.47 -19.59 0.68
C THR A 167 14.86 -18.56 -0.39
N ALA A 168 15.93 -18.81 -1.14
CA ALA A 168 16.31 -17.96 -2.28
C ALA A 168 15.27 -17.95 -3.42
N THR A 169 14.38 -18.96 -3.48
CA THR A 169 13.40 -19.12 -4.57
C THR A 169 11.97 -19.36 -4.07
N GLU A 170 11.78 -19.60 -2.77
CA GLU A 170 10.47 -19.80 -2.14
C GLU A 170 10.06 -18.55 -1.37
N PHE A 171 8.86 -18.07 -1.65
CA PHE A 171 8.26 -16.89 -1.02
C PHE A 171 6.85 -17.21 -0.55
N LYS A 172 6.45 -16.65 0.59
CA LYS A 172 5.09 -16.74 1.13
C LYS A 172 4.48 -15.35 1.23
N PRO A 173 3.20 -15.14 0.89
CA PRO A 173 2.53 -13.87 1.15
C PRO A 173 2.61 -13.49 2.62
N ILE A 174 2.73 -12.19 2.91
CA ILE A 174 2.54 -11.69 4.27
C ILE A 174 1.03 -11.59 4.56
N GLU A 175 0.62 -12.14 5.69
CA GLU A 175 -0.81 -12.28 6.04
C GLU A 175 -1.26 -11.25 7.09
N SER A 176 -0.32 -10.55 7.71
CA SER A 176 -0.57 -9.50 8.69
C SER A 176 0.59 -8.50 8.79
N LEU A 177 0.35 -7.34 9.39
CA LEU A 177 1.41 -6.36 9.65
C LEU A 177 2.45 -6.87 10.66
N ASP A 178 2.07 -7.81 11.54
CA ASP A 178 3.02 -8.43 12.45
C ASP A 178 4.04 -9.28 11.69
N GLN A 179 3.73 -9.79 10.51
CA GLN A 179 4.69 -10.49 9.64
C GLN A 179 5.48 -9.54 8.73
N ALA A 180 5.13 -8.26 8.69
CA ALA A 180 5.69 -7.28 7.77
C ALA A 180 6.83 -6.48 8.39
N SER A 181 7.66 -5.88 7.53
CA SER A 181 8.71 -4.95 7.90
C SER A 181 8.86 -3.86 6.84
N ILE A 182 9.18 -2.64 7.27
CA ILE A 182 9.71 -1.62 6.36
C ILE A 182 11.19 -1.90 6.18
N SER A 183 11.61 -2.28 4.97
CA SER A 183 13.01 -2.59 4.69
C SER A 183 13.88 -1.34 4.74
N PRO A 184 15.22 -1.46 4.91
CA PRO A 184 16.13 -0.32 4.81
C PRO A 184 15.98 0.45 3.48
N TYR A 185 15.70 -0.25 2.39
CA TYR A 185 15.47 0.38 1.08
C TYR A 185 14.18 1.20 1.07
N THR A 186 13.07 0.66 1.59
CA THR A 186 11.82 1.39 1.73
C THR A 186 11.96 2.59 2.66
N ALA A 187 12.65 2.44 3.79
CA ALA A 187 12.90 3.54 4.73
C ALA A 187 13.64 4.72 4.06
N LYS A 188 14.61 4.42 3.18
CA LYS A 188 15.29 5.44 2.37
C LYS A 188 14.34 6.16 1.42
N LEU A 189 13.45 5.44 0.73
CA LEU A 189 12.45 6.04 -0.16
C LEU A 189 11.45 6.94 0.60
N LEU A 190 11.12 6.57 1.84
CA LEU A 190 10.29 7.36 2.74
C LEU A 190 11.04 8.54 3.38
N GLY A 191 12.33 8.70 3.10
CA GLY A 191 13.16 9.78 3.65
C GLY A 191 13.55 9.61 5.12
N TRP A 192 13.46 8.40 5.68
CA TRP A 192 13.73 8.14 7.10
C TRP A 192 15.20 7.84 7.40
N THR A 193 15.99 7.60 6.36
CA THR A 193 17.45 7.44 6.47
C THR A 193 18.07 8.31 5.39
N GLU A 194 19.15 9.03 5.70
CA GLU A 194 19.87 9.75 4.65
C GLU A 194 20.35 8.76 3.56
N ALA A 195 20.36 9.20 2.30
CA ALA A 195 21.25 8.59 1.33
C ALA A 195 22.66 8.81 1.88
N THR A 196 23.31 7.74 2.35
CA THR A 196 24.68 7.78 2.88
C THR A 196 25.52 8.77 2.09
N LYS A 197 25.81 9.94 2.67
CA LYS A 197 26.92 10.75 2.18
C LYS A 197 28.17 9.86 2.32
N PRO A 198 28.97 9.69 1.26
CA PRO A 198 30.25 9.03 1.43
C PRO A 198 31.01 9.76 2.53
N LYS A 199 31.55 9.00 3.49
CA LYS A 199 32.49 9.56 4.47
C LYS A 199 33.70 10.04 3.65
N ASN A 200 33.90 11.35 3.61
CA ASN A 200 35.17 11.94 3.21
C ASN A 200 36.22 11.65 4.29
#